data_AF-A0A3N1D625-F1
#
_entry.id   AF-A0A3N1D625-F1
#
_cell.length_a   1.000
_cell.length_b   1.000
_cell.length_c   1.000
_cell.angle_alpha   90.00
_cell.angle_beta   90.00
_cell.angle_gamma   90.00
#
_symmetry.space_group_name_H-M   'P 1'
#
loop_
_entity.id
_entity.type
_entity.pdbx_description
1 polymer ?
#
loop_
_entity_poly.entity_id
_entity_poly.type
_entity_poly.pdbx_seq_one_letter_code
_entity_poly.pdbx_strand_id
1 'polypeptide(L)'
;MSEPEIPSEDAGRRARGRRYAALIIALSAVVIGLCTVVGEALIPRTLPPRDGLGWLAFLGAVSLFTAVFAATAAVTGSLGSISLILARRPLRERLSRLRGRLSRVGGAALFIAVVATVMWQLVDPVKLVKDTEVGGLDFGKYCKSYGYSANDDEFCSLGVPLAKACDWQYGSEGHTFVMTSGPYSGRCFDGKKKYVGGIKDMAGYCRERFAPSPEVGTALIDGTTWACRTNIDKDLACAWQYQQRDLAAREEGGLWLCYR
;
A
#
# COMPACT_ATOMS: atom_id res chain seq x y z
N MET A 1 33.73 -57.82 -43.35
CA MET A 1 33.47 -57.45 -41.95
C MET A 1 32.84 -56.07 -42.04
N SER A 2 31.51 -56.03 -42.00
CA SER A 2 30.72 -54.85 -42.36
C SER A 2 30.08 -54.33 -41.09
N GLU A 3 30.47 -53.13 -40.65
CA GLU A 3 29.87 -52.47 -39.49
C GLU A 3 28.41 -52.13 -39.77
N PRO A 4 27.48 -52.41 -38.85
CA PRO A 4 26.09 -52.02 -39.01
C PRO A 4 25.92 -50.53 -38.73
N GLU A 5 25.46 -49.79 -39.75
CA GLU A 5 25.01 -48.40 -39.61
C GLU A 5 23.80 -48.33 -38.66
N ILE A 6 23.96 -47.65 -37.53
CA ILE A 6 22.89 -47.39 -36.56
C ILE A 6 21.97 -46.28 -37.11
N PRO A 7 20.65 -46.47 -37.19
CA PRO A 7 19.75 -45.52 -37.86
C PRO A 7 19.60 -44.18 -37.13
N SER A 8 19.45 -43.12 -37.92
CA SER A 8 19.32 -41.69 -37.57
C SER A 8 18.07 -41.26 -36.78
N GLU A 9 17.38 -42.16 -36.06
CA GLU A 9 16.12 -41.87 -35.35
C GLU A 9 16.29 -40.91 -34.14
N ASP A 10 17.51 -40.81 -33.61
CA ASP A 10 17.79 -40.01 -32.41
C ASP A 10 17.75 -38.49 -32.65
N ALA A 11 18.02 -38.04 -33.88
CA ALA A 11 18.01 -36.62 -34.21
C ALA A 11 16.59 -36.03 -34.17
N GLY A 12 15.59 -36.78 -34.64
CA GLY A 12 14.19 -36.35 -34.68
C GLY A 12 13.54 -36.26 -33.29
N ARG A 13 13.94 -37.11 -32.34
CA ARG A 13 13.45 -37.07 -30.94
C ARG A 13 14.02 -35.87 -30.17
N ARG A 14 15.31 -35.55 -30.34
CA ARG A 14 15.92 -34.38 -29.70
C ARG A 14 15.31 -33.07 -30.20
N ALA A 15 14.99 -32.98 -31.50
CA ALA A 15 14.34 -31.81 -32.09
C ALA A 15 12.92 -31.59 -31.53
N ARG A 16 12.13 -32.64 -31.36
CA ARG A 16 10.79 -32.54 -30.74
C ARG A 16 10.86 -32.16 -29.26
N GLY A 17 11.79 -32.74 -28.50
CA GLY A 17 11.96 -32.40 -27.08
C GLY A 17 12.27 -30.92 -26.84
N ARG A 18 13.16 -30.34 -27.66
CA ARG A 18 13.49 -28.90 -27.59
C ARG A 18 12.29 -28.00 -27.89
N ARG A 19 11.45 -28.37 -28.87
CA ARG A 19 10.23 -27.60 -29.20
C ARG A 19 9.22 -27.58 -28.06
N TYR A 20 8.99 -28.72 -27.39
CA TYR A 20 8.11 -28.79 -26.24
C TYR A 20 8.64 -28.00 -25.03
N ALA A 21 9.95 -28.10 -24.74
CA ALA A 21 10.56 -27.33 -23.66
C ALA A 21 10.45 -25.82 -23.90
N ALA A 22 10.73 -25.36 -25.13
CA ALA A 22 10.60 -23.95 -25.50
C ALA A 22 9.14 -23.45 -25.36
N LEU A 23 8.16 -24.28 -25.73
CA LEU A 23 6.75 -23.93 -25.63
C LEU A 23 6.28 -23.83 -24.17
N ILE A 24 6.73 -24.73 -23.30
CA ILE A 24 6.44 -24.66 -21.86
C ILE A 24 7.05 -23.39 -21.25
N ILE A 25 8.32 -23.10 -21.54
CA ILE A 25 9.00 -21.90 -21.03
C ILE A 25 8.28 -20.63 -21.50
N ALA A 26 7.90 -20.56 -22.78
CA ALA A 26 7.15 -19.43 -23.32
C ALA A 26 5.79 -19.26 -22.64
N LEU A 27 5.06 -20.36 -22.41
CA LEU A 27 3.75 -20.31 -21.76
C LEU A 27 3.86 -19.89 -20.28
N SER A 28 4.88 -20.38 -19.57
CA SER A 28 5.17 -19.95 -18.20
C SER A 28 5.51 -18.46 -18.14
N ALA A 29 6.31 -17.95 -19.07
CA ALA A 29 6.64 -16.52 -19.12
C ALA A 29 5.40 -15.65 -19.38
N VAL A 30 4.48 -16.08 -20.25
CA VAL A 30 3.22 -15.38 -20.51
C VAL A 30 2.32 -15.38 -19.27
N VAL A 31 2.19 -16.50 -18.56
CA VAL A 31 1.38 -16.58 -17.34
C VAL A 31 1.96 -15.71 -16.22
N ILE A 32 3.28 -15.77 -16.01
CA ILE A 32 3.96 -14.91 -15.02
C ILE A 32 3.77 -13.43 -15.38
N GLY A 33 3.95 -13.07 -16.66
CA GLY A 33 3.75 -11.71 -17.14
C GLY A 33 2.32 -11.19 -16.94
N LEU A 34 1.30 -12.03 -17.23
CA LEU A 34 -0.10 -11.70 -16.96
C LEU A 34 -0.36 -11.52 -15.46
N CYS A 35 0.18 -12.39 -14.60
CA CYS A 35 0.04 -12.26 -13.16
C CYS A 35 0.70 -10.99 -12.60
N THR A 36 1.85 -10.57 -13.13
CA THR A 36 2.52 -9.33 -12.71
C THR A 36 1.77 -8.09 -13.16
N VAL A 37 1.29 -8.05 -14.41
CA VAL A 37 0.55 -6.90 -14.95
C VAL A 37 -0.81 -6.76 -14.28
N VAL A 38 -1.51 -7.88 -14.04
CA VAL A 38 -2.79 -7.88 -13.32
C VAL A 38 -2.59 -7.53 -11.84
N GLY A 39 -1.48 -7.96 -11.23
CA GLY A 39 -1.10 -7.56 -9.88
C GLY A 39 -0.91 -6.05 -9.76
N GLU A 40 -0.14 -5.43 -10.65
CA GLU A 40 0.04 -3.97 -10.64
C GLU A 40 -1.24 -3.18 -10.97
N ALA A 41 -2.12 -3.74 -11.80
CA ALA A 41 -3.38 -3.10 -12.17
C ALA A 41 -4.46 -3.21 -11.09
N LEU A 42 -4.46 -4.28 -10.29
CA LEU A 42 -5.51 -4.55 -9.29
C LEU A 42 -5.08 -4.30 -7.85
N ILE A 43 -3.78 -4.26 -7.53
CA ILE A 43 -3.33 -3.96 -6.17
C ILE A 43 -3.38 -2.44 -5.98
N PRO A 44 -4.27 -1.92 -5.11
CA PRO A 44 -4.30 -0.50 -4.81
C PRO A 44 -2.94 -0.07 -4.26
N ARG A 45 -2.42 1.07 -4.74
CA ARG A 45 -1.09 1.60 -4.39
C ARG A 45 -0.94 1.91 -2.89
N THR A 46 -2.04 1.93 -2.15
CA THR A 46 -2.08 2.13 -0.70
C THR A 46 -2.80 0.93 -0.08
N LEU A 47 -2.03 0.05 0.59
CA LEU A 47 -2.56 -0.98 1.47
C LEU A 47 -2.57 -0.44 2.91
N PRO A 48 -3.66 -0.61 3.68
CA PRO A 48 -4.92 -1.26 3.30
C PRO A 48 -5.81 -0.38 2.39
N PRO A 49 -6.69 -0.97 1.57
CA PRO A 49 -7.67 -0.22 0.79
C PRO A 49 -8.58 0.59 1.73
N ARG A 50 -8.84 1.86 1.40
CA ARG A 50 -9.64 2.78 2.24
C ARG A 50 -11.14 2.63 2.05
N ASP A 51 -11.57 2.07 0.93
CA ASP A 51 -12.96 1.98 0.50
C ASP A 51 -13.40 0.54 0.21
N GLY A 52 -14.71 0.29 0.29
CA GLY A 52 -15.27 -1.05 0.08
C GLY A 52 -14.99 -1.62 -1.32
N LEU A 53 -14.91 -0.74 -2.34
CA LEU A 53 -14.57 -1.14 -3.71
C LEU A 53 -13.12 -1.62 -3.80
N GLY A 54 -12.19 -0.93 -3.11
CA GLY A 54 -10.79 -1.32 -3.02
C GLY A 54 -10.59 -2.68 -2.34
N TRP A 55 -11.38 -3.00 -1.30
CA TRP A 55 -11.38 -4.32 -0.67
C TRP A 55 -11.89 -5.42 -1.59
N LEU A 56 -12.98 -5.17 -2.32
CA LEU A 56 -13.50 -6.11 -3.33
C LEU A 56 -12.48 -6.38 -4.43
N ALA A 57 -11.81 -5.33 -4.93
CA ALA A 57 -10.76 -5.46 -5.93
C ALA A 57 -9.57 -6.27 -5.41
N PHE A 58 -9.13 -6.00 -4.17
CA PHE A 58 -8.04 -6.74 -3.53
C PHE A 58 -8.37 -8.23 -3.35
N LEU A 59 -9.56 -8.55 -2.84
CA LEU A 59 -10.00 -9.93 -2.66
C LEU A 59 -10.22 -10.65 -4.00
N GLY A 60 -10.73 -9.94 -5.01
CA GLY A 60 -10.82 -10.41 -6.39
C GLY A 60 -9.44 -10.76 -6.96
N ALA A 61 -8.44 -9.91 -6.74
CA ALA A 61 -7.08 -10.16 -7.19
C ALA A 61 -6.45 -11.39 -6.50
N VAL A 62 -6.59 -11.49 -5.18
CA VAL A 62 -6.07 -12.63 -4.39
C VAL A 62 -6.73 -13.94 -4.83
N SER A 63 -8.05 -13.95 -5.00
CA SER A 63 -8.78 -15.15 -5.44
C SER A 63 -8.41 -15.57 -6.87
N LEU A 64 -8.30 -14.61 -7.81
CA LEU A 64 -7.83 -14.87 -9.17
C LEU A 64 -6.41 -15.45 -9.18
N PHE A 65 -5.49 -14.86 -8.42
CA PHE A 65 -4.11 -15.33 -8.33
C PHE A 65 -4.04 -16.77 -7.81
N THR A 66 -4.84 -17.07 -6.77
CA THR A 66 -4.92 -18.41 -6.19
C THR A 66 -5.47 -19.43 -7.19
N ALA A 67 -6.49 -19.06 -7.97
CA ALA A 67 -7.05 -19.92 -9.00
C ALA A 67 -6.06 -20.22 -10.14
N VAL A 68 -5.34 -19.20 -10.62
CA VAL A 68 -4.30 -19.35 -11.65
C VAL A 68 -3.16 -20.23 -11.16
N PHE A 69 -2.71 -20.02 -9.92
CA PHE A 69 -1.66 -20.85 -9.32
C PHE A 69 -2.08 -22.32 -9.21
N ALA A 70 -3.29 -22.58 -8.72
CA ALA A 70 -3.85 -23.93 -8.60
C ALA A 70 -3.97 -24.63 -9.97
N ALA A 71 -4.45 -23.92 -11.00
CA ALA A 71 -4.53 -24.46 -12.36
C ALA A 71 -3.14 -24.81 -12.92
N THR A 72 -2.16 -23.94 -12.70
CA THR A 72 -0.78 -24.14 -13.18
C THR A 72 -0.12 -25.33 -12.48
N ALA A 73 -0.30 -25.47 -11.17
CA ALA A 73 0.19 -26.62 -10.39
C ALA A 73 -0.45 -27.95 -10.82
N ALA A 74 -1.76 -27.95 -11.12
CA ALA A 74 -2.45 -29.14 -11.61
C ALA A 74 -1.94 -29.57 -13.00
N VAL A 75 -1.72 -28.60 -13.91
CA VAL A 75 -1.23 -28.88 -15.27
C VAL A 75 0.21 -29.39 -15.24
N THR A 76 1.10 -28.76 -14.48
CA THR A 76 2.52 -29.17 -14.36
C THR A 76 2.66 -30.54 -13.70
N GLY A 77 1.90 -30.84 -12.65
CA GLY A 77 1.87 -32.19 -12.05
C GLY A 77 1.36 -33.28 -13.01
N SER A 78 0.48 -32.92 -13.94
CA SER A 78 -0.03 -33.85 -14.96
C SER A 78 0.94 -34.07 -16.14
N LEU A 79 1.76 -33.07 -16.48
CA LEU A 79 2.72 -33.13 -17.60
C LEU A 79 3.88 -34.09 -17.32
N GLY A 80 4.39 -34.13 -16.09
CA GLY A 80 5.46 -35.05 -15.68
C GLY A 80 5.06 -36.53 -15.77
N SER A 81 3.76 -36.84 -15.64
CA SER A 81 3.23 -38.19 -15.78
C SER A 81 2.78 -38.53 -17.21
N ILE A 82 2.49 -37.54 -18.06
CA ILE A 82 2.13 -37.74 -19.47
C ILE A 82 3.37 -38.04 -20.34
N SER A 83 4.52 -37.41 -20.08
CA SER A 83 5.77 -37.66 -20.81
C SER A 83 6.30 -39.08 -20.62
N LEU A 84 6.13 -39.67 -19.43
CA LEU A 84 6.50 -41.06 -19.12
C LEU A 84 5.52 -42.09 -19.73
N ILE A 85 4.25 -41.74 -19.93
CA ILE A 85 3.20 -42.66 -20.42
C ILE A 85 3.09 -42.67 -21.95
N LEU A 86 3.40 -41.56 -22.63
CA LEU A 86 3.35 -41.47 -24.09
C LEU A 86 4.45 -42.29 -24.79
N ALA A 87 5.47 -42.76 -24.07
CA ALA A 87 6.60 -43.46 -24.67
C ALA A 87 6.37 -44.95 -24.98
N ARG A 88 5.35 -45.65 -24.44
CA ARG A 88 5.35 -47.14 -24.51
C ARG A 88 4.04 -47.94 -24.60
N ARG A 89 2.81 -47.40 -24.73
CA ARG A 89 1.61 -48.28 -24.61
C ARG A 89 0.41 -48.09 -25.56
N PRO A 90 -0.31 -49.19 -25.91
CA PRO A 90 -1.40 -49.24 -26.88
C PRO A 90 -2.69 -48.53 -26.41
N LEU A 91 -3.43 -48.01 -27.40
CA LEU A 91 -4.58 -47.08 -27.28
C LEU A 91 -5.74 -47.52 -26.38
N ARG A 92 -5.95 -48.84 -26.18
CA ARG A 92 -7.14 -49.36 -25.48
C ARG A 92 -7.10 -49.15 -23.95
N GLU A 93 -5.91 -49.04 -23.35
CA GLU A 93 -5.75 -48.66 -21.92
C GLU A 93 -5.89 -47.15 -21.66
N ARG A 94 -5.86 -46.30 -22.69
CA ARG A 94 -5.95 -44.84 -22.52
C ARG A 94 -7.35 -44.36 -22.15
N LEU A 95 -8.39 -45.04 -22.63
CA LEU A 95 -9.79 -44.64 -22.43
C LEU A 95 -10.30 -44.92 -21.01
N SER A 96 -9.84 -45.99 -20.35
CA SER A 96 -10.29 -46.32 -18.98
C SER A 96 -9.71 -45.37 -17.92
N ARG A 97 -8.48 -44.85 -18.13
CA ARG A 97 -7.87 -43.86 -17.20
C ARG A 97 -8.36 -42.42 -17.42
N LEU A 98 -8.90 -42.08 -18.59
CA LEU A 98 -9.58 -40.78 -18.80
C LEU A 98 -10.82 -40.64 -17.90
N ARG A 99 -11.53 -41.75 -17.64
CA ARG A 99 -12.69 -41.78 -16.72
C ARG A 99 -12.31 -41.48 -15.26
N GLY A 100 -11.12 -41.89 -14.82
CA GLY A 100 -10.57 -41.55 -13.50
C GLY A 100 -9.95 -40.14 -13.40
N ARG A 101 -9.72 -39.46 -14.53
CA ARG A 101 -9.25 -38.05 -14.54
C ARG A 101 -10.39 -37.05 -14.44
N LEU A 102 -11.56 -37.38 -15.00
CA LEU A 102 -12.78 -36.57 -14.85
C LEU A 102 -13.17 -36.39 -13.37
N SER A 103 -12.94 -37.38 -12.51
CA SER A 103 -13.22 -37.25 -11.07
C SER A 103 -12.25 -36.31 -10.33
N ARG A 104 -10.98 -36.24 -10.75
CA ARG A 104 -9.97 -35.36 -10.11
C ARG A 104 -10.12 -33.90 -10.52
N VAL A 105 -10.46 -33.64 -11.78
CA VAL A 105 -10.78 -32.28 -12.26
C VAL A 105 -12.08 -31.78 -11.64
N GLY A 106 -13.09 -32.65 -11.52
CA GLY A 106 -14.33 -32.33 -10.81
C GLY A 106 -14.08 -31.99 -9.33
N GLY A 107 -13.21 -32.74 -8.64
CA GLY A 107 -12.85 -32.47 -7.24
C GLY A 107 -12.14 -31.12 -7.05
N ALA A 108 -11.22 -30.74 -7.94
CA ALA A 108 -10.53 -29.46 -7.87
C ALA A 108 -11.47 -28.27 -8.13
N ALA A 109 -12.37 -28.39 -9.13
CA ALA A 109 -13.36 -27.35 -9.42
C ALA A 109 -14.36 -27.17 -8.26
N LEU A 110 -14.81 -28.28 -7.64
CA LEU A 110 -15.67 -28.24 -6.47
C LEU A 110 -14.96 -27.55 -5.28
N PHE A 111 -13.69 -27.88 -5.03
CA PHE A 111 -12.91 -27.25 -3.96
C PHE A 111 -12.75 -25.74 -4.17
N ILE A 112 -12.46 -25.29 -5.39
CA ILE A 112 -12.37 -23.86 -5.71
C ILE A 112 -13.74 -23.17 -5.54
N ALA A 113 -14.82 -23.81 -5.99
CA ALA A 113 -16.17 -23.27 -5.82
C ALA A 113 -16.56 -23.13 -4.33
N VAL A 114 -16.19 -24.12 -3.49
CA VAL A 114 -16.40 -24.09 -2.05
C VAL A 114 -15.55 -23.01 -1.38
N VAL A 115 -14.27 -22.89 -1.72
CA VAL A 115 -13.41 -21.83 -1.16
C VAL A 115 -13.90 -20.44 -1.57
N ALA A 116 -14.31 -20.26 -2.83
CA ALA A 116 -14.85 -19.00 -3.31
C ALA A 116 -16.17 -18.63 -2.60
N THR A 117 -17.07 -19.59 -2.38
CA THR A 117 -18.33 -19.34 -1.64
C THR A 117 -18.08 -19.09 -0.15
N VAL A 118 -17.17 -19.82 0.49
CA VAL A 118 -16.79 -19.60 1.88
C VAL A 118 -16.12 -18.23 2.06
N MET A 119 -15.23 -17.83 1.14
CA MET A 119 -14.62 -16.49 1.15
C MET A 119 -15.65 -15.39 0.89
N TRP A 120 -16.63 -15.62 0.01
CA TRP A 120 -17.74 -14.69 -0.23
C TRP A 120 -18.65 -14.51 0.99
N GLN A 121 -18.83 -15.57 1.81
CA GLN A 121 -19.63 -15.50 3.03
C GLN A 121 -18.86 -15.01 4.27
N LEU A 122 -17.54 -15.21 4.33
CA LEU A 122 -16.70 -14.74 5.44
C LEU A 122 -16.30 -13.28 5.31
N VAL A 123 -16.17 -12.79 4.07
CA VAL A 123 -16.02 -11.36 3.82
C VAL A 123 -17.42 -10.81 3.60
N ASP A 124 -18.11 -10.44 4.67
CA ASP A 124 -19.14 -9.40 4.57
C ASP A 124 -18.37 -8.07 4.41
N PRO A 125 -18.19 -7.51 3.19
CA PRO A 125 -17.57 -6.20 3.04
C PRO A 125 -18.34 -5.13 3.82
N VAL A 126 -19.63 -5.37 4.08
CA VAL A 126 -20.52 -4.52 4.88
C VAL A 126 -20.08 -4.42 6.34
N LYS A 127 -19.40 -5.44 6.92
CA LYS A 127 -18.88 -5.36 8.29
C LYS A 127 -17.54 -4.64 8.42
N LEU A 128 -16.87 -4.31 7.31
CA LEU A 128 -15.66 -3.48 7.32
C LEU A 128 -15.99 -1.99 7.17
N VAL A 129 -17.20 -1.63 6.76
CA VAL A 129 -17.61 -0.25 6.64
C VAL A 129 -18.21 0.16 7.97
N LYS A 130 -17.47 1.00 8.70
CA LYS A 130 -17.98 1.71 9.88
C LYS A 130 -19.16 2.57 9.46
N ASP A 131 -20.39 2.19 9.78
CA ASP A 131 -21.60 2.79 9.19
C ASP A 131 -22.41 3.62 10.19
N THR A 132 -22.08 3.55 11.47
CA THR A 132 -22.81 4.32 12.49
C THR A 132 -22.15 5.67 12.67
N GLU A 133 -22.80 6.74 12.21
CA GLU A 133 -22.36 8.11 12.48
C GLU A 133 -22.34 8.37 14.00
N VAL A 134 -21.20 8.84 14.49
CA VAL A 134 -20.99 9.25 15.89
C VAL A 134 -21.13 10.77 16.02
N GLY A 135 -20.74 11.51 14.99
CA GLY A 135 -20.95 12.96 14.85
C GLY A 135 -19.78 13.68 14.18
N GLY A 136 -19.86 15.02 14.13
CA GLY A 136 -18.89 15.87 13.41
C GLY A 136 -17.55 16.08 14.13
N LEU A 137 -16.49 16.25 13.34
CA LEU A 137 -15.12 16.44 13.80
C LEU A 137 -14.80 17.92 14.05
N ASP A 138 -14.29 18.24 15.25
CA ASP A 138 -13.91 19.59 15.68
C ASP A 138 -12.39 19.76 15.64
N PHE A 139 -11.87 20.13 14.46
CA PHE A 139 -10.44 20.38 14.25
C PHE A 139 -9.86 21.44 15.18
N GLY A 140 -10.65 22.47 15.51
CA GLY A 140 -10.21 23.56 16.38
C GLY A 140 -9.90 23.07 17.79
N LYS A 141 -10.79 22.26 18.38
CA LYS A 141 -10.53 21.63 19.68
C LYS A 141 -9.36 20.64 19.62
N TYR A 142 -9.29 19.84 18.57
CA TYR A 142 -8.19 18.90 18.39
C TYR A 142 -6.84 19.63 18.35
N CYS A 143 -6.66 20.61 17.45
CA CYS A 143 -5.42 21.37 17.33
C CYS A 143 -5.07 22.16 18.60
N LYS A 144 -6.06 22.75 19.25
CA LYS A 144 -5.85 23.46 20.53
C LYS A 144 -5.36 22.53 21.64
N SER A 145 -5.78 21.27 21.66
CA SER A 145 -5.32 20.29 22.65
C SER A 145 -3.82 19.99 22.54
N TYR A 146 -3.23 20.17 21.35
CA TYR A 146 -1.80 20.05 21.09
C TYR A 146 -1.05 21.39 21.16
N GLY A 147 -1.72 22.49 21.55
CA GLY A 147 -1.10 23.81 21.73
C GLY A 147 -0.97 24.64 20.45
N TYR A 148 -1.64 24.25 19.36
CA TYR A 148 -1.74 25.08 18.16
C TYR A 148 -2.81 26.16 18.32
N SER A 149 -2.64 27.30 17.65
CA SER A 149 -3.57 28.46 17.74
C SER A 149 -4.48 28.61 16.54
N ALA A 150 -4.13 27.97 15.42
CA ALA A 150 -4.88 28.03 14.17
C ALA A 150 -4.98 26.63 13.57
N ASN A 151 -5.99 26.43 12.73
CA ASN A 151 -6.19 25.20 12.00
C ASN A 151 -6.98 25.47 10.72
N ASP A 152 -6.77 24.61 9.73
CA ASP A 152 -7.70 24.39 8.62
C ASP A 152 -8.27 22.96 8.76
N ASP A 153 -8.73 22.34 7.68
CA ASP A 153 -9.24 20.96 7.63
C ASP A 153 -8.14 19.92 7.35
N GLU A 154 -6.91 20.36 7.10
CA GLU A 154 -5.77 19.50 6.76
C GLU A 154 -4.64 19.60 7.80
N PHE A 155 -4.51 20.71 8.50
CA PHE A 155 -3.34 21.05 9.31
C PHE A 155 -3.67 21.84 10.58
N CYS A 156 -2.90 21.56 11.63
CA CYS A 156 -2.78 22.44 12.78
C CYS A 156 -1.57 23.37 12.59
N SER A 157 -1.68 24.64 12.99
CA SER A 157 -0.59 25.60 12.88
C SER A 157 -0.47 26.58 14.05
N LEU A 158 0.77 27.01 14.31
CA LEU A 158 1.09 28.08 15.26
C LEU A 158 2.18 28.97 14.65
N GLY A 159 1.92 30.28 14.61
CA GLY A 159 2.91 31.26 14.16
C GLY A 159 4.19 31.19 15.01
N VAL A 160 5.35 31.20 14.36
CA VAL A 160 6.64 31.12 15.04
C VAL A 160 6.99 32.48 15.66
N PRO A 161 7.17 32.56 16.98
CA PRO A 161 7.73 33.75 17.60
C PRO A 161 9.23 33.84 17.27
N LEU A 162 9.58 34.58 16.21
CA LEU A 162 10.94 34.61 15.62
C LEU A 162 12.03 35.01 16.61
N ALA A 163 11.74 35.87 17.58
CA ALA A 163 12.69 36.19 18.66
C ALA A 163 13.01 34.96 19.52
N LYS A 164 12.00 34.15 19.87
CA LYS A 164 12.20 32.90 20.62
C LYS A 164 12.90 31.83 19.78
N ALA A 165 12.69 31.82 18.47
CA ALA A 165 13.45 30.95 17.58
C ALA A 165 14.93 31.37 17.49
N CYS A 166 15.24 32.68 17.54
CA CYS A 166 16.63 33.14 17.72
C CYS A 166 17.20 32.69 19.07
N ASP A 167 16.46 32.87 20.17
CA ASP A 167 16.91 32.44 21.51
C ASP A 167 17.27 30.96 21.53
N TRP A 168 16.42 30.13 20.93
CA TRP A 168 16.63 28.69 20.79
C TRP A 168 17.87 28.36 19.94
N GLN A 169 18.01 28.98 18.76
CA GLN A 169 19.11 28.72 17.82
C GLN A 169 20.49 29.02 18.42
N TYR A 170 20.57 30.02 19.32
CA TYR A 170 21.81 30.50 19.93
C TYR A 170 21.92 30.17 21.42
N GLY A 171 20.99 29.38 21.97
CA GLY A 171 21.02 28.87 23.34
C GLY A 171 21.03 29.94 24.44
N SER A 172 20.51 31.14 24.17
CA SER A 172 20.47 32.24 25.14
C SER A 172 19.32 33.20 24.90
N GLU A 173 18.73 33.72 25.98
CA GLU A 173 17.56 34.60 25.90
C GLU A 173 17.92 36.05 25.55
N GLY A 174 16.93 36.78 25.05
CA GLY A 174 17.02 38.22 24.81
C GLY A 174 17.48 38.58 23.41
N HIS A 175 17.46 37.63 22.47
CA HIS A 175 17.67 37.93 21.08
C HIS A 175 16.48 38.66 20.47
N THR A 176 16.77 39.51 19.50
CA THR A 176 15.76 40.18 18.68
C THR A 176 15.89 39.70 17.24
N PHE A 177 14.76 39.60 16.54
CA PHE A 177 14.71 39.25 15.13
C PHE A 177 14.30 40.45 14.29
N VAL A 178 15.03 40.74 13.23
CA VAL A 178 14.72 41.80 12.27
C VAL A 178 14.61 41.22 10.87
N MET A 179 13.47 41.46 10.23
CA MET A 179 13.21 41.11 8.82
C MET A 179 13.73 42.23 7.91
N THR A 180 14.43 41.90 6.83
CA THR A 180 15.03 42.92 5.94
C THR A 180 14.22 43.11 4.65
N SER A 181 13.94 42.03 3.93
CA SER A 181 13.37 42.09 2.57
C SER A 181 12.45 40.91 2.21
N GLY A 182 12.22 39.99 3.15
CA GLY A 182 11.39 38.80 2.92
C GLY A 182 11.54 37.74 4.02
N PRO A 183 10.73 36.67 3.99
CA PRO A 183 10.63 35.66 5.06
C PRO A 183 11.95 34.91 5.33
N TYR A 184 12.84 34.83 4.34
CA TYR A 184 14.15 34.18 4.44
C TYR A 184 15.30 35.14 4.76
N SER A 185 15.03 36.45 4.86
CA SER A 185 16.05 37.50 5.07
C SER A 185 16.30 37.85 6.54
N GLY A 186 15.78 37.02 7.44
CA GLY A 186 15.78 37.24 8.88
C GLY A 186 17.17 37.31 9.50
N ARG A 187 17.37 38.30 10.38
CA ARG A 187 18.62 38.46 11.15
C ARG A 187 18.32 38.48 12.65
N CYS A 188 19.07 37.68 13.39
CA CYS A 188 19.07 37.67 14.85
C CYS A 188 20.17 38.59 15.38
N PHE A 189 19.84 39.35 16.42
CA PHE A 189 20.74 40.21 17.16
C PHE A 189 20.70 39.87 18.63
N ASP A 190 21.84 39.91 19.31
CA ASP A 190 21.92 39.71 20.76
C ASP A 190 21.33 40.90 21.54
N GLY A 191 21.30 40.80 22.88
CA GLY A 191 20.81 41.88 23.76
C GLY A 191 21.61 43.20 23.66
N LYS A 192 22.80 43.19 23.05
CA LYS A 192 23.63 44.37 22.76
C LYS A 192 23.42 44.89 21.33
N LYS A 193 22.42 44.36 20.60
CA LYS A 193 22.14 44.65 19.19
C LYS A 193 23.27 44.28 18.24
N LYS A 194 24.16 43.35 18.63
CA LYS A 194 25.19 42.80 17.74
C LYS A 194 24.59 41.67 16.92
N TYR A 195 24.86 41.67 15.61
CA TYR A 195 24.43 40.60 14.72
C TYR A 195 25.10 39.27 15.08
N VAL A 196 24.31 38.21 15.25
CA VAL A 196 24.79 36.85 15.59
C VAL A 196 24.56 35.83 14.47
N GLY A 197 23.65 36.11 13.53
CA GLY A 197 23.36 35.23 12.40
C GLY A 197 21.86 35.22 12.06
N GLY A 198 21.42 34.27 11.22
CA GLY A 198 19.99 33.99 10.98
C GLY A 198 19.52 32.74 11.73
N ILE A 199 18.26 32.36 11.56
CA ILE A 199 17.73 31.07 12.05
C ILE A 199 18.04 30.01 11.00
N LYS A 200 18.86 29.01 11.33
CA LYS A 200 19.32 27.98 10.39
C LYS A 200 18.41 26.75 10.39
N ASP A 201 17.85 26.40 11.55
CA ASP A 201 17.00 25.21 11.70
C ASP A 201 15.62 25.57 12.26
N MET A 202 14.78 26.20 11.43
CA MET A 202 13.41 26.52 11.81
C MET A 202 12.59 25.24 12.10
N ALA A 203 12.87 24.16 11.36
CA ALA A 203 12.16 22.89 11.54
C ALA A 203 12.51 22.23 12.88
N GLY A 204 13.78 22.30 13.29
CA GLY A 204 14.24 21.86 14.61
C GLY A 204 13.54 22.61 15.73
N TYR A 205 13.43 23.94 15.63
CA TYR A 205 12.68 24.76 16.59
C TYR A 205 11.23 24.26 16.76
N CYS A 206 10.53 24.02 15.64
CA CYS A 206 9.15 23.55 15.68
C CYS A 206 9.01 22.13 16.26
N ARG A 207 9.91 21.21 15.90
CA ARG A 207 9.93 19.86 16.47
C ARG A 207 10.19 19.84 17.96
N GLU A 208 11.08 20.69 18.47
CA GLU A 208 11.33 20.77 19.91
C GLU A 208 10.12 21.35 20.65
N ARG A 209 9.54 22.43 20.12
CA ARG A 209 8.36 23.08 20.71
C ARG A 209 7.14 22.15 20.76
N PHE A 210 6.98 21.31 19.75
CA PHE A 210 5.85 20.39 19.61
C PHE A 210 6.29 18.93 19.59
N ALA A 211 7.24 18.57 20.47
CA ALA A 211 7.77 17.20 20.58
C ALA A 211 6.69 16.09 20.69
N PRO A 212 5.51 16.31 21.30
CA PRO A 212 4.46 15.29 21.34
C PRO A 212 3.70 15.07 20.02
N SER A 213 3.76 16.03 19.09
CA SER A 213 3.04 15.93 17.82
C SER A 213 3.86 15.16 16.78
N PRO A 214 3.24 14.24 16.03
CA PRO A 214 3.92 13.59 14.92
C PRO A 214 4.20 14.59 13.79
N GLU A 215 5.29 14.36 13.05
CA GLU A 215 5.58 15.01 11.76
C GLU A 215 5.50 16.54 11.74
N VAL A 216 5.92 17.21 12.81
CA VAL A 216 5.93 18.67 12.85
C VAL A 216 6.95 19.22 11.87
N GLY A 217 6.46 20.05 10.95
CA GLY A 217 7.24 20.80 9.98
C GLY A 217 7.10 22.31 10.14
N THR A 218 7.64 23.02 9.15
CA THR A 218 7.54 24.48 9.04
C THR A 218 6.97 24.88 7.71
N ALA A 219 6.10 25.89 7.70
CA ALA A 219 5.55 26.47 6.49
C ALA A 219 5.49 28.00 6.61
N LEU A 220 5.40 28.67 5.46
CA LEU A 220 5.02 30.08 5.41
C LEU A 220 3.50 30.19 5.23
N ILE A 221 2.83 30.74 6.24
CA ILE A 221 1.43 31.17 6.13
C ILE A 221 1.42 32.48 5.35
N ASP A 222 0.53 32.57 4.35
CA ASP A 222 0.36 33.72 3.45
C ASP A 222 1.67 34.17 2.77
N GLY A 223 2.62 33.25 2.58
CA GLY A 223 3.92 33.51 1.95
C GLY A 223 4.87 34.41 2.76
N THR A 224 4.51 34.82 3.97
CA THR A 224 5.26 35.84 4.74
C THR A 224 5.56 35.44 6.17
N THR A 225 4.68 34.67 6.82
CA THR A 225 4.77 34.39 8.25
C THR A 225 5.16 32.94 8.48
N TRP A 226 6.29 32.71 9.15
CA TRP A 226 6.68 31.36 9.55
C TRP A 226 5.72 30.79 10.57
N ALA A 227 5.33 29.53 10.37
CA ALA A 227 4.52 28.77 11.31
C ALA A 227 5.04 27.35 11.46
N CYS A 228 4.91 26.81 12.66
CA CYS A 228 4.99 25.38 12.90
C CYS A 228 3.67 24.75 12.42
N ARG A 229 3.76 23.70 11.60
CA ARG A 229 2.60 23.04 10.99
C ARG A 229 2.71 21.53 11.15
N THR A 230 1.59 20.86 11.42
CA THR A 230 1.49 19.39 11.38
C THR A 230 0.21 18.99 10.68
N ASN A 231 0.22 17.82 10.03
CA ASN A 231 -0.94 17.23 9.38
C ASN A 231 -1.96 16.78 10.44
N ILE A 232 -3.25 16.94 10.16
CA ILE A 232 -4.31 16.38 10.97
C ILE A 232 -4.55 14.94 10.51
N ASP A 233 -4.22 13.98 11.36
CA ASP A 233 -4.74 12.62 11.23
C ASP A 233 -6.20 12.61 11.68
N LYS A 234 -7.10 12.53 10.71
CA LYS A 234 -8.55 12.68 10.92
C LYS A 234 -9.14 11.50 11.69
N ASP A 235 -8.63 10.29 11.47
CA ASP A 235 -9.05 9.10 12.22
C ASP A 235 -8.61 9.21 13.69
N LEU A 236 -7.37 9.64 13.91
CA LEU A 236 -6.86 9.92 15.24
C LEU A 236 -7.63 11.04 15.93
N ALA A 237 -8.00 12.10 15.20
CA ALA A 237 -8.79 13.21 15.73
C ALA A 237 -10.20 12.75 16.14
N CYS A 238 -10.85 11.89 15.34
CA CYS A 238 -12.11 11.23 15.72
C CYS A 238 -11.94 10.40 16.99
N ALA A 239 -10.89 9.58 17.05
CA ALA A 239 -10.61 8.73 18.21
C ALA A 239 -10.36 9.55 19.48
N TRP A 240 -9.66 10.67 19.35
CA TRP A 240 -9.42 11.63 20.43
C TRP A 240 -10.72 12.31 20.88
N GLN A 241 -11.54 12.81 19.95
CA GLN A 241 -12.74 13.58 20.31
C GLN A 241 -13.78 12.73 21.04
N TYR A 242 -13.99 11.50 20.59
CA TYR A 242 -15.01 10.60 21.13
C TYR A 242 -14.45 9.54 22.09
N GLN A 243 -13.13 9.57 22.35
CA GLN A 243 -12.43 8.65 23.25
C GLN A 243 -12.63 7.17 22.87
N GLN A 244 -12.59 6.86 21.57
CA GLN A 244 -12.85 5.53 21.00
C GLN A 244 -11.81 5.19 19.94
N ARG A 245 -11.15 4.04 20.05
CA ARG A 245 -10.03 3.68 19.17
C ARG A 245 -10.44 3.29 17.76
N ASP A 246 -11.64 2.76 17.61
CA ASP A 246 -12.12 2.21 16.34
C ASP A 246 -13.06 3.16 15.62
N LEU A 247 -12.70 4.45 15.53
CA LEU A 247 -13.42 5.40 14.68
C LEU A 247 -12.70 5.63 13.36
N ALA A 248 -13.45 6.02 12.33
CA ALA A 248 -12.92 6.47 11.05
C ALA A 248 -13.56 7.80 10.68
N ALA A 249 -12.77 8.71 10.13
CA ALA A 249 -13.23 9.98 9.61
C ALA A 249 -13.63 9.84 8.13
N ARG A 250 -14.75 10.43 7.76
CA ARG A 250 -15.21 10.53 6.36
C ARG A 250 -15.68 11.94 6.08
N GLU A 251 -15.45 12.39 4.85
CA GLU A 251 -15.97 13.66 4.39
C GLU A 251 -17.31 13.45 3.69
N GLU A 252 -18.37 14.07 4.21
CA GLU A 252 -19.70 14.05 3.62
C GLU A 252 -20.24 15.47 3.53
N GLY A 253 -20.56 15.91 2.31
CA GLY A 253 -21.11 17.26 2.09
C GLY A 253 -20.20 18.41 2.54
N GLY A 254 -18.87 18.21 2.50
CA GLY A 254 -17.88 19.20 2.95
C GLY A 254 -17.71 19.28 4.47
N LEU A 255 -18.28 18.33 5.22
CA LEU A 255 -18.09 18.19 6.65
C LEU A 255 -17.36 16.87 6.94
N TRP A 256 -16.43 16.92 7.89
CA TRP A 256 -15.77 15.73 8.40
C TRP A 256 -16.59 15.13 9.53
N LEU A 257 -17.01 13.88 9.34
CA LEU A 257 -17.85 13.11 10.26
C LEU A 257 -17.10 11.86 10.72
N CYS A 258 -17.36 11.42 11.95
CA CYS A 258 -16.77 10.23 12.56
C CYS A 258 -17.76 9.06 12.54
N TYR A 259 -17.29 7.88 12.13
CA TYR A 259 -18.09 6.66 12.04
C TYR A 259 -17.49 5.53 12.87
N ARG A 260 -18.36 4.68 13.42
CA ARG A 260 -18.04 3.42 14.08
C ARG A 260 -18.54 2.22 13.28
#